data_AF-F2DXE8-F1
#
_entry.id   AF-F2DXE8-F1
#
_cell.length_a   1.000
_cell.length_b   1.000
_cell.length_c   1.000
_cell.angle_alpha   90.00
_cell.angle_beta   90.00
_cell.angle_gamma   90.00
#
_symmetry.space_group_name_H-M   'P 1'
#
loop_
_entity.id
_entity.type
_entity.pdbx_description
1 polymer ?
#
loop_
_entity_poly.entity_id
_entity_poly.type
_entity_poly.pdbx_seq_one_letter_code
_entity_poly.pdbx_strand_id
1 'polypeptide(L)' 'MGELGDSHFSLLVDESQDASIREQMVVILRFLNIKGDILERLLGVKHIVNTPSSSLKRSLNEVFATLLQQLRDEG' A
#
# COMPACT_ATOMS: atom_id res chain seq x y z
N MET A 1 1.47 11.82 8.05
CA MET A 1 1.54 12.07 6.59
C MET A 1 1.78 13.53 6.22
N GLY A 2 2.03 14.41 7.19
CA GLY A 2 2.51 15.76 6.90
C GLY A 2 3.80 15.82 6.08
N GLU A 3 4.54 14.70 5.98
CA GLU A 3 5.70 14.56 5.10
C GLU A 3 5.33 14.39 3.62
N LEU A 4 4.14 13.87 3.28
CA LEU A 4 3.69 13.71 1.89
C LEU A 4 3.38 15.08 1.25
N GLY A 5 2.74 15.98 2.01
CA GLY A 5 2.28 17.26 1.48
C GLY A 5 1.41 17.10 0.23
N ASP A 6 1.62 17.99 -0.76
CA ASP A 6 0.99 17.94 -2.10
C ASP A 6 1.85 17.18 -3.13
N SER A 7 2.75 16.31 -2.68
CA SER A 7 3.66 15.60 -3.59
C SER A 7 2.98 14.44 -4.32
N HIS A 8 3.56 14.09 -5.47
CA HIS A 8 3.16 12.89 -6.21
C HIS A 8 3.59 11.64 -5.44
N PHE A 9 2.71 10.64 -5.43
CA PHE A 9 3.00 9.32 -4.89
C PHE A 9 2.75 8.23 -5.92
N SER A 10 3.28 7.05 -5.64
CA SER A 10 3.06 5.81 -6.39
C SER A 10 2.81 4.66 -5.42
N LEU A 11 1.98 3.71 -5.82
CA LEU A 11 1.86 2.44 -5.12
C LEU A 11 2.63 1.38 -5.88
N LEU A 12 3.49 0.67 -5.17
CA LEU A 12 4.13 -0.54 -5.64
C LEU A 12 3.36 -1.72 -5.06
N VAL A 13 2.92 -2.60 -5.95
CA VAL A 13 2.14 -3.78 -5.60
C VAL A 13 2.89 -4.97 -6.15
N ASP A 14 3.29 -5.87 -5.25
CA ASP A 14 4.03 -7.07 -5.61
C ASP A 14 3.28 -8.32 -5.14
N GLU A 15 3.21 -9.31 -6.03
CA GLU A 15 2.64 -10.62 -5.75
C GLU A 15 3.78 -11.58 -5.41
N SER A 16 3.71 -12.18 -4.22
CA SER A 16 4.70 -13.15 -3.74
C SER A 16 4.01 -14.31 -3.04
N GLN A 17 4.79 -15.26 -2.54
CA GLN A 17 4.29 -16.36 -1.72
C GLN A 17 4.94 -16.34 -0.35
N ASP A 18 4.17 -16.65 0.69
CA ASP A 18 4.69 -16.83 2.04
C ASP A 18 5.36 -18.21 2.21
N ALA A 19 5.93 -18.46 3.39
CA ALA A 19 6.57 -19.74 3.72
C ALA A 19 5.62 -20.95 3.67
N SER A 20 4.30 -20.72 3.59
CA SER A 20 3.27 -21.75 3.44
C SER A 20 2.78 -21.94 2.00
N ILE A 21 3.46 -21.32 1.01
CA ILE A 21 3.14 -21.38 -0.42
C ILE A 21 1.77 -20.73 -0.71
N ARG A 22 1.32 -19.82 0.16
CA ARG A 22 0.10 -19.06 -0.06
C ARG A 22 0.45 -17.75 -0.75
N GLU A 23 -0.33 -17.41 -1.78
CA GLU A 23 -0.18 -16.13 -2.46
C GLU A 23 -0.48 -14.99 -1.50
N GLN A 24 0.37 -13.97 -1.55
CA GLN A 24 0.25 -12.75 -0.80
C GLN A 24 0.60 -11.55 -1.68
N MET A 25 0.03 -10.41 -1.33
CA MET A 25 0.29 -9.15 -1.98
C MET A 25 0.90 -8.19 -0.98
N VAL A 26 2.02 -7.58 -1.36
CA VAL A 26 2.68 -6.51 -0.60
C VAL A 26 2.33 -5.17 -1.27
N VAL A 27 1.91 -4.19 -0.48
CA VAL A 27 1.63 -2.84 -0.97
C VAL A 27 2.56 -1.85 -0.29
N ILE A 28 3.34 -1.13 -1.09
CA ILE A 28 4.28 -0.09 -0.64
C ILE A 28 3.83 1.25 -1.22
N LEU A 29 3.77 2.27 -0.37
CA LEU A 29 3.61 3.66 -0.77
C LEU A 29 4.99 4.27 -0.99
N ARG A 30 5.29 4.71 -2.21
CA ARG A 30 6.48 5.48 -2.55
C ARG A 30 6.08 6.93 -2.82
N PHE A 31 6.74 7.89 -2.17
CA PHE A 31 6.43 9.31 -2.35
C PHE A 31 7.65 10.20 -2.12
N LEU A 32 7.58 11.45 -2.60
CA LEU A 32 8.59 12.46 -2.29
C LEU A 32 8.20 13.19 -1.02
N ASN A 33 9.10 13.27 -0.04
CA ASN A 33 8.83 14.06 1.14
C ASN A 33 8.97 15.57 0.86
N ILE A 34 8.56 16.40 1.82
CA ILE A 34 8.71 17.87 1.74
C ILE A 34 10.17 18.35 1.57
N LYS A 35 11.17 17.51 1.83
CA LYS A 35 12.59 17.80 1.63
C LYS A 35 13.09 17.39 0.24
N GLY A 36 12.24 16.74 -0.56
CA GLY A 36 12.58 16.23 -1.88
C GLY A 36 13.18 14.82 -1.89
N ASP A 37 13.19 14.11 -0.75
CA ASP A 37 13.70 12.73 -0.67
C ASP A 37 12.61 11.72 -1.06
N ILE A 38 12.98 10.64 -1.74
CA ILE A 38 12.08 9.52 -1.98
C ILE A 38 11.98 8.68 -0.70
N LEU A 39 10.77 8.54 -0.18
CA LEU A 39 10.44 7.66 0.95
C LEU A 39 9.55 6.51 0.49
N GLU A 40 9.73 5.36 1.15
CA GLU A 40 8.91 4.17 0.97
C GLU A 40 8.31 3.72 2.29
N ARG A 41 7.01 3.42 2.30
CA ARG A 41 6.30 2.93 3.48
C ARG A 41 5.51 1.68 3.13
N LEU A 42 5.78 0.59 3.85
CA LEU A 42 4.96 -0.61 3.79
C LEU A 42 3.57 -0.31 4.35
N LEU A 43 2.55 -0.44 3.51
CA LEU A 43 1.15 -0.26 3.92
C LEU A 43 0.54 -1.56 4.45
N GLY A 44 0.99 -2.70 3.94
CA GLY A 44 0.57 -3.99 4.45
C GLY A 44 0.91 -5.16 3.54
N VAL A 45 0.70 -6.35 4.10
CA VAL A 45 0.76 -7.63 3.41
C VAL A 45 -0.61 -8.28 3.52
N LYS A 46 -1.18 -8.72 2.40
CA LYS A 46 -2.52 -9.33 2.38
C LYS A 46 -2.44 -10.69 1.69
N HIS A 47 -2.92 -11.74 2.36
CA HIS A 47 -3.10 -13.04 1.71
C HIS A 47 -4.21 -12.95 0.67
N ILE A 48 -3.93 -13.45 -0.54
CA ILE A 48 -4.86 -13.52 -1.66
C ILE A 48 -5.14 -15.00 -1.95
N VAL A 49 -6.43 -15.36 -2.02
CA VAL A 49 -6.86 -16.74 -2.25
C VAL A 49 -7.38 -16.84 -3.68
N ASN A 50 -6.52 -17.29 -4.60
CA ASN A 50 -6.75 -17.42 -6.05
C ASN A 50 -7.11 -16.10 -6.74
N THR A 51 -6.51 -15.85 -7.91
CA THR A 51 -6.35 -14.51 -8.50
C THR A 51 -7.32 -14.23 -9.67
N PRO A 52 -8.59 -13.85 -9.44
CA PRO A 52 -9.27 -12.94 -10.34
C PRO A 52 -8.83 -11.51 -9.99
N SER A 53 -8.64 -10.66 -11.00
CA SER A 53 -8.25 -9.23 -10.84
C SER A 53 -9.15 -8.44 -9.87
N SER A 54 -10.37 -8.92 -9.64
CA SER A 54 -11.31 -8.38 -8.67
C SER A 54 -10.84 -8.53 -7.21
N SER A 55 -10.11 -9.59 -6.87
CA SER A 55 -9.53 -9.80 -5.53
C SER A 55 -8.42 -8.80 -5.25
N LEU A 56 -7.50 -8.58 -6.20
CA LEU A 56 -6.46 -7.55 -6.09
C LEU A 56 -7.07 -6.15 -5.93
N LYS A 57 -8.05 -5.81 -6.78
CA LYS A 57 -8.72 -4.51 -6.71
C LYS A 57 -9.38 -4.29 -5.33
N ARG A 58 -10.01 -5.33 -4.76
CA ARG A 58 -10.60 -5.26 -3.42
C ARG A 58 -9.54 -5.05 -2.35
N SER A 59 -8.47 -5.83 -2.38
CA SER A 59 -7.38 -5.71 -1.40
C SER A 59 -6.69 -4.34 -1.47
N LEU A 60 -6.50 -3.79 -2.68
CA LEU A 60 -5.99 -2.41 -2.84
C LEU A 60 -6.95 -1.39 -2.25
N ASN A 61 -8.25 -1.50 -2.51
CA ASN A 61 -9.25 -0.61 -1.91
C ASN A 61 -9.25 -0.67 -0.38
N GLU A 62 -9.10 -1.87 0.21
CA GLU A 62 -8.99 -2.04 1.66
C GLU A 62 -7.75 -1.34 2.23
N VAL A 63 -6.58 -1.54 1.61
CA VAL A 63 -5.33 -0.89 2.03
C VAL A 63 -5.43 0.64 1.90
N PHE A 64 -6.01 1.14 0.81
CA PHE A 64 -6.25 2.57 0.63
C PHE A 64 -7.20 3.14 1.68
N ALA A 65 -8.28 2.43 2.01
CA ALA A 65 -9.22 2.87 3.04
C ALA A 65 -8.53 2.98 4.41
N THR A 66 -7.66 2.02 4.74
CA THR A 66 -6.85 2.09 5.97
C THR A 66 -5.88 3.26 5.95
N LEU A 67 -5.22 3.53 4.83
CA LEU A 67 -4.34 4.69 4.68
C LEU A 67 -5.11 6.01 4.87
N LEU A 68 -6.25 6.18 4.19
CA LEU A 68 -7.10 7.37 4.32
C LEU A 68 -7.65 7.54 5.73
N GLN A 69 -7.94 6.44 6.43
CA GLN A 69 -8.37 6.47 7.83
C GLN A 69 -7.23 6.95 8.75
N GLN A 70 -6.02 6.39 8.58
CA GLN A 70 -4.83 6.86 9.31
C GLN A 70 -4.54 8.34 9.03
N LEU A 71 -4.76 8.79 7.79
CA LEU A 71 -4.62 10.20 7.43
C LEU A 71 -5.61 11.11 8.13
N ARG A 72 -6.86 10.65 8.24
CA ARG A 72 -7.92 11.40 8.91
C ARG A 72 -7.68 11.49 10.42
N ASP A 73 -7.10 10.45 11.01
CA ASP A 73 -6.88 10.36 12.46
C ASP A 73 -5.59 11.07 12.92
N GLU A 74 -4.73 11.50 11.99
CA GLU A 74 -3.52 12.30 12.26
C GLU A 74 -3.74 13.84 12.16
N GLY A 75 -4.95 14.29 11.81
CA GLY A 75 -5.35 15.70 11.76
C GLY A 75 -6.21 16.11 12.94
#